data_AF-R7WFN2-F1
#
_entry.id   AF-R7WFN2-F1
#
_cell.length_a   1.000
_cell.length_b   1.000
_cell.length_c   1.000
_cell.angle_alpha   90.00
_cell.angle_beta   90.00
_cell.angle_gamma   90.00
#
_symmetry.space_group_name_H-M   'P 1'
#
loop_
_entity.id
_entity.type
_entity.pdbx_description
1 polymer ?
#
loop_
_entity_poly.entity_id
_entity_poly.type
_entity_poly.pdbx_seq_one_letter_code
_entity_poly.pdbx_strand_id
1 'polypeptide(L)'
;MEAITELRAQLHAHLSSMYATGAVDAYFQQLQELDEGSAGTGYVAEVLNIFLNDGDRILRDIDGLLNKPLHEVEFSKVDALVQQLKGSSSTVGAKKVNLACMDFQKFYVAKNKKGCLMALALLKGDFCDVRSKLQTLMQLEQQIASLRREKICWGGALKGDAGHHLAGKPKVHLGGIGWIFLEVAIQ
;
A
#
# COMPACT_ATOMS: atom_id res chain seq x y z
N MET A 1 4.50 5.18 27.38
CA MET A 1 3.20 5.29 26.67
C MET A 1 3.25 6.37 25.60
N GLU A 2 3.98 7.45 25.86
CA GLU A 2 4.22 8.60 24.99
C GLU A 2 4.56 8.28 23.52
N ALA A 3 5.49 7.36 23.24
CA ALA A 3 5.90 7.04 21.87
C ALA A 3 4.77 6.50 20.96
N ILE A 4 3.87 5.66 21.48
CA ILE A 4 2.73 5.16 20.68
C ILE A 4 1.70 6.26 20.45
N THR A 5 1.51 7.14 21.43
CA THR A 5 0.61 8.29 21.31
C THR A 5 1.12 9.27 20.25
N GLU A 6 2.43 9.53 20.24
CA GLU A 6 3.08 10.39 19.26
C GLU A 6 2.94 9.84 17.83
N LEU A 7 3.23 8.56 17.61
CA LEU A 7 3.05 7.93 16.30
C LEU A 7 1.60 7.94 15.81
N ARG A 8 0.63 7.79 16.72
CA ARG A 8 -0.79 7.92 16.38
C ARG A 8 -1.16 9.34 15.96
N ALA A 9 -0.61 10.35 16.65
CA ALA A 9 -0.81 11.74 16.29
C ALA A 9 -0.22 12.04 14.89
N GLN A 10 0.98 11.53 14.60
CA GLN A 10 1.61 11.64 13.28
C GLN A 10 0.78 10.95 12.19
N LEU A 11 0.29 9.72 12.44
CA LEU A 11 -0.57 9.00 11.49
C LEU A 11 -1.84 9.79 11.19
N HIS A 12 -2.51 10.31 12.22
CA HIS A 12 -3.72 11.10 12.05
C HIS A 12 -3.47 12.41 11.29
N ALA A 13 -2.38 13.13 11.60
CA ALA A 13 -2.00 14.35 10.90
C ALA A 13 -1.67 14.07 9.42
N HIS A 14 -0.97 12.96 9.16
CA HIS A 14 -0.64 12.52 7.80
C HIS A 14 -1.89 12.17 6.99
N LEU A 15 -2.81 11.38 7.57
CA LEU A 15 -4.11 11.08 6.95
C LEU A 15 -4.90 12.35 6.64
N SER A 16 -5.01 13.26 7.63
CA SER A 16 -5.69 14.55 7.45
C SER A 16 -5.12 15.34 6.27
N SER A 17 -3.79 15.36 6.13
CA SER A 17 -3.10 15.99 5.01
C SER A 17 -3.40 15.30 3.67
N MET A 18 -3.45 13.97 3.63
CA MET A 18 -3.80 13.22 2.41
C MET A 18 -5.18 13.59 1.89
N TYR A 19 -6.19 13.68 2.77
CA TYR A 19 -7.54 14.12 2.39
C TYR A 19 -7.59 15.60 2.02
N ALA A 20 -6.96 16.48 2.81
CA ALA A 20 -6.97 17.92 2.56
C ALA A 20 -6.31 18.31 1.23
N THR A 21 -5.23 17.60 0.86
CA THR A 21 -4.54 17.78 -0.44
C THR A 21 -5.26 17.10 -1.61
N GLY A 22 -6.35 16.38 -1.36
CA GLY A 22 -7.08 15.64 -2.38
C GLY A 22 -6.33 14.43 -2.94
N ALA A 23 -5.29 13.95 -2.25
CA ALA A 23 -4.55 12.75 -2.65
C ALA A 23 -5.46 11.52 -2.66
N VAL A 24 -6.33 11.42 -1.66
CA VAL A 24 -7.30 10.32 -1.47
C VAL A 24 -8.73 10.85 -1.25
N ASP A 25 -9.73 9.96 -1.34
CA ASP A 25 -11.15 10.26 -1.11
C ASP A 25 -11.84 9.24 -0.18
N ALA A 26 -13.17 9.35 -0.07
CA ALA A 26 -13.98 8.51 0.80
C ALA A 26 -13.87 7.00 0.53
N TYR A 27 -13.48 6.55 -0.67
CA TYR A 27 -13.22 5.13 -0.92
C TYR A 27 -11.99 4.63 -0.19
N PHE A 28 -10.99 5.51 0.01
CA PHE A 28 -9.82 5.17 0.81
C PHE A 28 -10.21 4.96 2.29
N GLN A 29 -11.14 5.76 2.82
CA GLN A 29 -11.67 5.56 4.17
C GLN A 29 -12.35 4.18 4.30
N GLN A 30 -13.21 3.83 3.34
CA GLN A 30 -13.87 2.52 3.33
C GLN A 30 -12.87 1.37 3.27
N LEU A 31 -11.80 1.51 2.50
CA LEU A 31 -10.72 0.53 2.45
C LEU A 31 -10.02 0.38 3.82
N GLN A 32 -9.77 1.47 4.54
CA GLN A 32 -9.18 1.44 5.88
C GLN A 32 -10.09 0.75 6.91
N GLU A 33 -11.41 0.98 6.85
CA GLU A 33 -12.39 0.37 7.76
C GLU A 33 -12.44 -1.17 7.64
N LEU A 34 -12.05 -1.73 6.48
CA LEU A 34 -11.95 -3.18 6.29
C LEU A 34 -10.83 -3.83 7.14
N ASP A 35 -9.78 -3.09 7.49
CA ASP A 35 -8.65 -3.59 8.29
C ASP A 35 -8.99 -3.64 9.79
N GLU A 36 -9.86 -2.74 10.27
CA GLU A 36 -10.22 -2.62 11.69
C GLU A 36 -10.98 -3.85 12.23
N GLY A 37 -11.59 -4.65 11.35
CA GLY A 37 -12.31 -5.88 11.69
C GLY A 37 -11.45 -7.16 11.70
N SER A 38 -10.18 -7.09 11.27
CA SER A 38 -9.32 -8.25 11.12
C SER A 38 -8.20 -8.25 12.17
N ALA A 39 -7.77 -9.43 12.63
CA ALA A 39 -6.69 -9.57 13.61
C ALA A 39 -5.28 -9.21 13.05
N GLY A 40 -5.18 -8.70 11.82
CA GLY A 40 -3.92 -8.39 11.16
C GLY A 40 -3.97 -7.09 10.36
N THR A 41 -3.02 -6.19 10.64
CA THR A 41 -2.79 -4.90 9.94
C THR A 41 -2.18 -5.11 8.54
N GLY A 42 -2.73 -6.01 7.74
CA GLY A 42 -2.05 -6.59 6.58
C GLY A 42 -2.78 -6.40 5.26
N TYR A 43 -4.12 -6.44 5.29
CA TYR A 43 -4.91 -6.46 4.07
C TYR A 43 -4.79 -5.14 3.31
N VAL A 44 -4.96 -4.01 4.00
CA VAL A 44 -4.87 -2.69 3.36
C VAL A 44 -3.46 -2.45 2.82
N ALA A 45 -2.42 -2.77 3.59
CA ALA A 45 -1.04 -2.65 3.12
C ALA A 45 -0.77 -3.52 1.88
N GLU A 46 -1.32 -4.73 1.81
CA GLU A 46 -1.21 -5.60 0.65
C GLU A 46 -1.90 -5.00 -0.58
N VAL A 47 -3.16 -4.56 -0.45
CA VAL A 47 -3.93 -3.91 -1.52
C VAL A 47 -3.21 -2.67 -2.05
N LEU A 48 -2.67 -1.83 -1.16
CA LEU A 48 -1.91 -0.65 -1.55
C LEU A 48 -0.62 -1.01 -2.28
N ASN A 49 0.12 -2.03 -1.83
CA ASN A 49 1.32 -2.48 -2.54
C ASN A 49 1.01 -3.05 -3.93
N ILE A 50 -0.10 -3.77 -4.09
CA ILE A 50 -0.57 -4.24 -5.40
C ILE A 50 -0.84 -3.05 -6.32
N PHE A 51 -1.60 -2.05 -5.85
CA PHE A 51 -1.87 -0.82 -6.61
C PHE A 51 -0.57 -0.11 -7.02
N LEU A 52 0.39 0.04 -6.09
CA LEU A 52 1.66 0.72 -6.35
C LEU A 52 2.49 -0.01 -7.40
N ASN A 53 2.60 -1.33 -7.29
CA ASN A 53 3.37 -2.16 -8.22
C ASN A 53 2.74 -2.19 -9.62
N ASP A 54 1.42 -2.34 -9.69
CA ASP A 54 0.69 -2.31 -10.97
C ASP A 54 0.78 -0.93 -11.62
N GLY A 55 0.66 0.14 -10.85
CA GLY A 55 0.81 1.50 -11.35
C GLY A 55 2.21 1.78 -11.91
N ASP A 56 3.27 1.31 -11.26
CA ASP A 56 4.63 1.39 -11.81
C ASP A 56 4.76 0.70 -13.16
N ARG A 57 4.25 -0.53 -13.25
CA ARG A 57 4.25 -1.30 -14.51
C ARG A 57 3.51 -0.53 -15.59
N ILE A 58 2.28 -0.09 -15.31
CA ILE A 58 1.42 0.61 -16.27
C ILE A 58 2.07 1.90 -16.75
N LEU A 59 2.60 2.73 -15.85
CA LEU A 59 3.23 4.00 -16.22
C LEU A 59 4.48 3.81 -17.08
N ARG A 60 5.26 2.76 -16.82
CA ARG A 60 6.41 2.38 -17.64
C ARG A 60 5.96 1.90 -19.04
N ASP A 61 4.91 1.09 -19.11
CA ASP A 61 4.41 0.55 -20.37
C ASP A 61 3.82 1.66 -21.26
N ILE A 62 3.09 2.62 -20.68
CA ILE A 62 2.60 3.80 -21.40
C ILE A 62 3.78 4.64 -21.92
N ASP A 63 4.83 4.83 -21.11
CA ASP A 63 6.04 5.55 -21.54
C ASP A 63 6.70 4.87 -22.74
N GLY A 64 6.84 3.54 -22.69
CA GLY A 64 7.36 2.73 -23.80
C GLY A 64 6.54 2.87 -25.08
N LEU A 65 5.21 2.92 -24.98
CA LEU A 65 4.33 3.13 -26.13
C LEU A 65 4.48 4.55 -26.72
N LEU A 66 4.54 5.57 -25.87
CA LEU A 66 4.62 6.97 -26.31
C LEU A 66 6.02 7.39 -26.78
N ASN A 67 7.08 6.67 -26.41
CA ASN A 67 8.43 6.96 -26.90
C ASN A 67 8.68 6.49 -28.35
N LYS A 68 7.82 5.64 -28.91
CA LYS A 68 7.89 5.20 -30.31
C LYS A 68 7.63 6.33 -31.30
N PRO A 69 8.10 6.27 -32.56
CA PRO A 69 7.70 7.19 -33.62
C PRO A 69 6.16 7.31 -33.73
N LEU A 70 5.63 8.50 -34.07
CA LEU A 70 4.19 8.77 -34.05
C LEU A 70 3.35 7.74 -34.84
N HIS A 71 3.86 7.27 -35.97
CA HIS A 71 3.18 6.30 -36.84
C HIS A 71 3.13 4.88 -36.26
N GLU A 72 3.91 4.60 -35.21
CA GLU A 72 3.94 3.31 -34.49
C GLU A 72 3.21 3.38 -33.13
N VAL A 73 2.72 4.56 -32.72
CA VAL A 73 2.04 4.72 -31.43
C VAL A 73 0.66 4.06 -31.48
N GLU A 74 0.50 2.99 -30.71
CA GLU A 74 -0.77 2.29 -30.54
C GLU A 74 -1.62 2.96 -29.45
N PHE A 75 -2.35 4.03 -29.81
CA PHE A 75 -3.18 4.79 -28.86
C PHE A 75 -4.27 3.96 -28.17
N SER A 76 -4.74 2.87 -28.77
CA SER A 76 -5.67 1.94 -28.14
C SER A 76 -5.04 1.20 -26.94
N LYS A 77 -3.74 0.88 -27.02
CA LYS A 77 -3.01 0.29 -25.88
C LYS A 77 -2.78 1.32 -24.77
N VAL A 78 -2.52 2.58 -25.15
CA VAL A 78 -2.43 3.68 -24.18
C VAL A 78 -3.76 3.86 -23.45
N ASP A 79 -4.89 3.87 -24.17
CA ASP A 79 -6.23 3.93 -23.59
C ASP A 79 -6.45 2.78 -22.59
N ALA A 80 -6.25 1.53 -23.02
CA ALA A 80 -6.44 0.36 -22.15
C ALA A 80 -5.64 0.44 -20.84
N LEU A 81 -4.37 0.84 -20.93
CA LEU A 81 -3.50 1.01 -19.77
C LEU A 81 -3.96 2.15 -18.85
N VAL A 82 -4.38 3.29 -19.41
CA VAL A 82 -4.91 4.42 -18.61
C VAL A 82 -6.23 4.04 -17.95
N GLN A 83 -7.13 3.32 -18.63
CA GLN A 83 -8.38 2.82 -18.01
C GLN A 83 -8.10 1.83 -16.89
N GLN A 84 -7.10 0.95 -17.04
CA GLN A 84 -6.70 0.02 -15.98
C GLN A 84 -6.22 0.78 -14.73
N LEU A 85 -5.35 1.77 -14.89
CA LEU A 85 -4.87 2.58 -13.77
C LEU A 85 -5.99 3.44 -13.16
N LYS A 86 -6.91 3.96 -13.98
CA LYS A 86 -8.12 4.66 -13.52
C LYS A 86 -8.99 3.76 -12.64
N GLY A 87 -9.25 2.54 -13.09
CA GLY A 87 -10.04 1.56 -12.32
C GLY A 87 -9.38 1.22 -10.99
N SER A 88 -8.09 0.87 -11.03
CA SER A 88 -7.32 0.53 -9.83
C SER A 88 -7.21 1.69 -8.83
N SER A 89 -6.96 2.92 -9.32
CA SER A 89 -6.96 4.11 -8.45
C SER A 89 -8.33 4.40 -7.84
N SER A 90 -9.43 4.13 -8.56
CA SER A 90 -10.78 4.26 -8.00
C SER A 90 -11.03 3.26 -6.87
N THR A 91 -10.59 2.01 -7.00
CA THR A 91 -10.83 0.96 -5.99
C THR A 91 -10.09 1.21 -4.69
N VAL A 92 -8.94 1.89 -4.73
CA VAL A 92 -8.16 2.23 -3.52
C VAL A 92 -8.40 3.67 -3.04
N GLY A 93 -9.32 4.41 -3.69
CA GLY A 93 -9.58 5.82 -3.36
C GLY A 93 -8.42 6.78 -3.61
N ALA A 94 -7.51 6.46 -4.54
CA ALA A 94 -6.42 7.35 -4.97
C ALA A 94 -6.94 8.45 -5.93
N LYS A 95 -7.77 9.34 -5.38
CA LYS A 95 -8.50 10.39 -6.08
C LYS A 95 -7.66 11.17 -7.09
N LYS A 96 -6.48 11.64 -6.67
CA LYS A 96 -5.61 12.49 -7.48
C LYS A 96 -5.16 11.78 -8.76
N VAL A 97 -4.74 10.52 -8.65
CA VAL A 97 -4.36 9.66 -9.78
C VAL A 97 -5.57 9.39 -10.68
N ASN A 98 -6.73 9.10 -10.09
CA ASN A 98 -7.96 8.83 -10.84
C ASN A 98 -8.36 10.02 -11.74
N LEU A 99 -8.32 11.24 -11.19
CA LEU A 99 -8.60 12.47 -11.93
C LEU A 99 -7.60 12.70 -13.06
N ALA A 100 -6.30 12.51 -12.80
CA ALA A 100 -5.27 12.62 -13.84
C ALA A 100 -5.50 11.62 -14.99
N CYS A 101 -5.93 10.39 -14.69
CA CYS A 101 -6.31 9.41 -15.72
C CYS A 101 -7.52 9.86 -16.55
N MET A 102 -8.52 10.49 -15.91
CA MET A 102 -9.68 11.05 -16.62
C MET A 102 -9.26 12.20 -17.55
N ASP A 103 -8.40 13.10 -17.07
CA ASP A 103 -7.90 14.22 -17.87
C ASP A 103 -7.02 13.81 -19.04
N PHE A 104 -6.31 12.67 -18.91
CA PHE A 104 -5.51 12.08 -19.99
C PHE A 104 -6.40 11.76 -21.21
N GLN A 105 -7.66 11.34 -21.00
CA GLN A 105 -8.53 10.76 -22.03
C GLN A 105 -8.61 11.57 -23.33
N LYS A 106 -8.76 12.89 -23.22
CA LYS A 106 -8.87 13.78 -24.36
C LYS A 106 -7.68 13.68 -25.33
N PHE A 107 -6.49 13.34 -24.85
CA PHE A 107 -5.29 13.32 -25.68
C PHE A 107 -5.12 12.03 -26.48
N TYR A 108 -5.34 10.86 -25.85
CA TYR A 108 -5.22 9.60 -26.60
C TYR A 108 -6.40 9.38 -27.54
N VAL A 109 -7.60 9.88 -27.21
CA VAL A 109 -8.76 9.90 -28.13
C VAL A 109 -8.47 10.75 -29.36
N ALA A 110 -7.87 11.94 -29.17
CA ALA A 110 -7.47 12.82 -30.26
C ALA A 110 -6.19 12.37 -30.99
N LYS A 111 -5.58 11.23 -30.60
CA LYS A 111 -4.27 10.77 -31.09
C LYS A 111 -3.17 11.83 -31.01
N ASN A 112 -3.25 12.71 -30.00
CA ASN A 112 -2.33 13.80 -29.79
C ASN A 112 -1.12 13.33 -28.96
N LYS A 113 -0.07 12.85 -29.61
CA LYS A 113 1.14 12.34 -28.94
C LYS A 113 1.77 13.35 -27.98
N LYS A 114 1.89 14.63 -28.37
CA LYS A 114 2.46 15.67 -27.51
C LYS A 114 1.61 15.88 -26.25
N GLY A 115 0.30 15.93 -26.42
CA GLY A 115 -0.65 16.00 -25.32
C GLY A 115 -0.56 14.79 -24.39
N CYS A 116 -0.45 13.58 -24.95
CA CYS A 116 -0.25 12.35 -24.17
C CYS A 116 1.04 12.38 -23.34
N LEU A 117 2.14 12.86 -23.91
CA LEU A 117 3.41 12.98 -23.17
C LEU A 117 3.30 13.96 -22.00
N MET A 118 2.63 15.11 -22.20
CA MET A 118 2.37 16.08 -21.13
C MET A 118 1.46 15.50 -20.04
N ALA A 119 0.37 14.83 -20.44
CA ALA A 119 -0.55 14.17 -19.50
C ALA A 119 0.13 13.04 -18.72
N LEU A 120 0.98 12.24 -19.38
CA LEU A 120 1.76 11.19 -18.70
C LEU A 120 2.71 11.77 -17.67
N ALA A 121 3.37 12.91 -17.96
CA ALA A 121 4.26 13.56 -17.00
C ALA A 121 3.50 14.01 -15.74
N LEU A 122 2.32 14.61 -15.90
CA LEU A 122 1.45 14.99 -14.77
C LEU A 122 0.99 13.75 -13.99
N LEU A 123 0.48 12.73 -14.69
CA LEU A 123 0.03 11.49 -14.07
C LEU A 123 1.15 10.79 -13.27
N LYS A 124 2.38 10.78 -13.79
CA LYS A 124 3.56 10.25 -13.06
C LYS A 124 3.85 11.07 -11.80
N GLY A 125 3.77 12.40 -11.88
CA GLY A 125 3.94 13.28 -10.71
C GLY A 125 2.92 13.00 -9.63
N ASP A 126 1.64 12.93 -10.02
CA ASP A 126 0.52 12.64 -9.11
C ASP A 126 0.62 11.23 -8.50
N PHE A 127 1.02 10.25 -9.29
CA PHE A 127 1.25 8.89 -8.80
C PHE A 127 2.41 8.83 -7.80
N CYS A 128 3.51 9.54 -8.05
CA CYS A 128 4.63 9.61 -7.12
C CYS A 128 4.25 10.28 -5.78
N ASP A 129 3.48 11.36 -5.81
CA ASP A 129 2.97 12.04 -4.61
C ASP A 129 2.08 11.10 -3.78
N VAL A 130 1.11 10.43 -4.42
CA VAL A 130 0.25 9.45 -3.76
C VAL A 130 1.06 8.27 -3.21
N ARG A 131 2.03 7.74 -3.98
CA ARG A 131 2.93 6.67 -3.51
C ARG A 131 3.62 7.05 -2.22
N SER A 132 4.30 8.20 -2.20
CA SER A 132 5.05 8.63 -1.01
C SER A 132 4.14 8.75 0.21
N LYS A 133 2.94 9.29 0.04
CA LYS A 133 1.93 9.38 1.11
C LYS A 133 1.48 8.00 1.61
N LEU A 134 1.17 7.07 0.71
CA LEU A 134 0.76 5.70 1.09
C LEU A 134 1.89 4.93 1.77
N GLN A 135 3.14 5.10 1.33
CA GLN A 135 4.29 4.47 1.97
C GLN A 135 4.53 5.00 3.38
N THR A 136 4.44 6.31 3.59
CA THR A 136 4.54 6.90 4.94
C THR A 136 3.42 6.41 5.85
N LEU A 137 2.18 6.28 5.35
CA LEU A 137 1.07 5.71 6.09
C LEU A 137 1.37 4.28 6.57
N MET A 138 1.70 3.38 5.65
CA MET A 138 2.00 1.97 5.96
C MET A 138 3.19 1.85 6.94
N GLN A 139 4.20 2.71 6.83
CA GLN A 139 5.33 2.76 7.77
C GLN A 139 4.90 3.14 9.18
N LEU A 140 4.06 4.18 9.34
CA LEU A 140 3.55 4.60 10.64
C LEU A 140 2.68 3.52 11.29
N GLU A 141 1.80 2.88 10.50
CA GLU A 141 0.99 1.74 10.96
C GLU A 141 1.86 0.57 11.42
N GLN A 142 2.90 0.23 10.66
CA GLN A 142 3.84 -0.83 11.01
C GLN A 142 4.61 -0.54 12.31
N GLN A 143 5.04 0.70 12.53
CA GLN A 143 5.72 1.12 13.76
C GLN A 143 4.79 1.06 14.99
N ILE A 144 3.53 1.44 14.82
CA ILE A 144 2.53 1.29 15.89
C ILE A 144 2.30 -0.19 16.19
N ALA A 145 2.20 -1.04 15.18
CA ALA A 145 2.00 -2.48 15.34
C ALA A 145 3.21 -3.16 16.01
N SER A 146 4.46 -2.80 15.65
CA SER A 146 5.66 -3.36 16.28
C SER A 146 5.75 -3.00 17.78
N LEU A 147 5.53 -1.73 18.14
CA LEU A 147 5.55 -1.29 19.54
C LEU A 147 4.44 -1.92 20.38
N ARG A 148 3.28 -2.22 19.78
CA ARG A 148 2.22 -2.99 20.45
C ARG A 148 2.66 -4.42 20.74
N ARG A 149 3.29 -5.11 19.76
CA ARG A 149 3.78 -6.48 19.92
C ARG A 149 4.89 -6.58 20.97
N GLU A 150 5.85 -5.66 20.97
CA GLU A 150 6.90 -5.61 21.98
C GLU A 150 6.30 -5.50 23.39
N LYS A 151 5.34 -4.60 23.61
CA LYS A 151 4.67 -4.49 24.91
C LYS A 151 3.96 -5.77 25.35
N ILE A 152 3.37 -6.53 24.43
CA ILE A 152 2.76 -7.83 24.75
C ILE A 152 3.85 -8.83 25.19
N CYS A 153 4.97 -8.90 24.46
CA CYS A 153 6.09 -9.79 24.81
C CYS A 153 6.72 -9.44 26.18
N TRP A 154 6.95 -8.16 26.48
CA TRP A 154 7.52 -7.73 27.77
C TRP A 154 6.50 -7.75 28.92
N GLY A 155 5.23 -7.45 28.64
CA GLY A 155 4.14 -7.51 29.63
C GLY A 155 3.82 -8.93 30.08
N GLY A 156 4.03 -9.93 29.21
CA GLY A 156 3.99 -11.35 29.56
C GLY A 156 5.18 -11.79 30.41
N ALA A 157 6.38 -11.25 30.16
CA ALA A 157 7.59 -11.60 30.91
C ALA A 157 7.57 -11.09 32.36
N LEU A 158 7.00 -9.92 32.63
CA LEU A 158 6.94 -9.34 33.98
C LEU A 158 5.84 -9.94 34.89
N LYS A 159 4.96 -10.79 34.35
CA LYS A 159 3.90 -11.45 35.11
C LYS A 159 4.25 -12.88 35.55
N GLY A 160 5.50 -13.31 35.30
CA GLY A 160 5.99 -14.68 35.56
C GLY A 160 6.72 -14.90 36.88
N ASP A 161 7.17 -13.86 37.59
CA ASP A 161 8.00 -14.01 38.80
C ASP A 161 7.26 -13.59 40.07
N ALA A 162 6.37 -14.46 40.54
CA ALA A 162 5.95 -14.51 41.94
C ALA A 162 5.85 -15.98 42.39
N GLY A 163 7.00 -16.54 42.78
CA GLY A 163 7.15 -17.61 43.76
C GLY A 163 6.51 -18.97 43.46
N HIS A 164 7.34 -19.99 43.20
CA HIS A 164 7.74 -20.93 44.25
C HIS A 164 8.86 -21.85 43.75
N HIS A 165 9.87 -21.98 44.60
CA HIS A 165 10.98 -22.91 44.53
C HIS A 165 10.48 -24.35 44.26
N LEU A 166 11.02 -25.04 43.27
CA LEU A 166 11.64 -26.38 43.39
C LEU A 166 12.24 -26.84 42.04
N ALA A 167 13.40 -27.46 42.17
CA ALA A 167 14.36 -27.86 41.14
C ALA A 167 13.83 -28.53 39.86
N GLY A 168 14.40 -28.15 38.72
CA GLY A 168 14.35 -28.90 37.47
C GLY A 168 15.26 -28.30 36.41
N LYS A 169 16.45 -28.89 36.20
CA LYS A 169 17.40 -28.47 35.15
C LYS A 169 16.78 -28.68 33.74
N PRO A 170 17.01 -27.80 32.76
CA PRO A 170 16.66 -28.12 31.38
C PRO A 170 17.72 -29.04 30.77
N LYS A 171 17.26 -30.20 30.30
CA LYS A 171 18.04 -31.13 29.49
C LYS A 171 17.95 -30.62 28.05
N VAL A 172 19.05 -30.04 27.55
CA VAL A 172 19.19 -29.72 26.13
C VAL A 172 19.17 -31.02 25.33
N HIS A 173 18.19 -31.16 24.44
CA HIS A 173 18.20 -32.17 23.39
C HIS A 173 18.24 -31.44 22.04
N LEU A 174 19.45 -31.40 21.48
CA LEU A 174 19.68 -31.13 20.07
C LEU A 174 19.20 -32.33 19.28
N GLY A 175 18.34 -32.10 18.28
CA GLY A 175 18.06 -33.12 17.28
C GLY A 175 16.92 -32.75 16.35
N GLY A 176 17.21 -32.68 15.06
CA GLY A 176 16.23 -33.03 14.02
C GLY A 176 15.73 -31.89 13.15
N ILE A 177 16.43 -31.71 12.04
CA ILE A 177 15.97 -31.04 10.82
C ILE A 177 14.68 -31.72 10.33
N GLY A 178 13.67 -30.94 9.90
CA GLY A 178 12.41 -31.48 9.37
C GLY A 178 11.53 -30.46 8.63
N TRP A 179 11.79 -30.27 7.33
CA TRP A 179 10.85 -30.03 6.20
C TRP A 179 9.52 -29.28 6.48
N ILE A 180 9.32 -28.04 5.99
CA ILE A 180 8.76 -27.67 4.66
C ILE A 180 7.27 -28.05 4.45
N PHE A 181 6.46 -26.99 4.32
CA PHE A 181 5.23 -26.78 3.51
C PHE A 181 3.92 -27.57 3.75
N LEU A 182 2.83 -26.78 3.79
CA LEU A 182 1.50 -26.94 3.13
C LEU A 182 0.72 -28.25 3.39
N GLU A 183 -0.60 -28.31 3.53
CA GLU A 183 -1.72 -27.44 3.17
C GLU A 183 -2.99 -28.02 3.85
N VAL A 184 -3.95 -27.14 4.15
CA VAL A 184 -5.43 -27.29 4.04
C VAL A 184 -6.05 -28.70 4.15
N ALA A 185 -7.14 -28.81 4.95
CA ALA A 185 -8.49 -29.18 4.49
C ALA A 185 -9.31 -30.04 5.49
N ILE A 186 -10.54 -29.58 5.73
CA ILE A 186 -11.79 -30.35 5.94
C ILE A 186 -12.30 -30.54 7.39
N GLN A 187 -13.43 -29.83 7.60
CA GLN A 187 -14.49 -29.86 8.62
C GLN A 187 -14.24 -29.23 9.99
#